data_AF-A0A533W1V7-F1
#
_entry.id   AF-A0A533W1V7-F1
#
_cell.length_a   1.000
_cell.length_b   1.000
_cell.length_c   1.000
_cell.angle_alpha   90.00
_cell.angle_beta   90.00
_cell.angle_gamma   90.00
#
_symmetry.space_group_name_H-M   'P 1'
#
loop_
_entity.id
_entity.type
_entity.pdbx_description
1 polymer ?
#
loop_
_entity_poly.entity_id
_entity_poly.type
_entity_poly.pdbx_seq_one_letter_code
_entity_poly.pdbx_strand_id
1 'polypeptide(L)'
;MADPLTVLLAGLGGGLVGVGASYYVFYSKPKPAKALTRDEGGRLKTATFSLVELERSRREMRTIVLERDLLSSALMKLYEAETEGRITKEEREMITKRYTGQIKSFESKLKDVELVVEVGELERLRDDLMSLFRDKVQNIEARLEQAKERLAPSAAPELERTREAQVRRVERADDLEKVIERKTARPEVSEAERRVKAIRDEVMEALTKLEQIDLEKKQEKA
;
A
#
# COMPACT_ATOMS: atom_id res chain seq x y z
N MET A 1 -38.86 -42.41 -41.92
CA MET A 1 -37.55 -42.25 -42.56
C MET A 1 -37.21 -40.78 -42.42
N ALA A 2 -36.66 -40.32 -41.28
CA ALA A 2 -35.28 -40.53 -40.81
C ALA A 2 -34.29 -40.23 -41.96
N ASP A 3 -33.39 -39.24 -41.89
CA ASP A 3 -32.62 -38.86 -40.69
C ASP A 3 -32.31 -37.36 -40.52
N PRO A 4 -32.22 -36.91 -39.25
CA PRO A 4 -31.52 -35.72 -38.80
C PRO A 4 -30.08 -36.10 -38.44
N LEU A 5 -29.10 -35.73 -39.26
CA LEU A 5 -27.70 -35.89 -38.90
C LEU A 5 -26.85 -34.95 -39.75
N THR A 6 -25.92 -34.28 -39.06
CA THR A 6 -24.84 -33.43 -39.57
C THR A 6 -25.25 -32.00 -39.91
N VAL A 7 -24.69 -30.91 -39.38
CA VAL A 7 -23.44 -30.60 -38.64
C VAL A 7 -23.61 -29.07 -38.35
N LEU A 8 -23.36 -28.46 -37.18
CA LEU A 8 -22.09 -28.44 -36.46
C LEU A 8 -22.30 -27.93 -35.01
N LEU A 9 -21.78 -28.73 -34.09
CA LEU A 9 -21.66 -28.55 -32.65
C LEU A 9 -20.47 -27.66 -32.29
N ALA A 10 -20.70 -26.67 -31.42
CA ALA A 10 -19.75 -26.22 -30.40
C ALA A 10 -20.62 -25.79 -29.20
N GLY A 11 -20.88 -26.62 -28.18
CA GLY A 11 -19.93 -27.01 -27.13
C GLY A 11 -19.42 -25.74 -26.44
N LEU A 12 -19.77 -25.34 -25.22
CA LEU A 12 -20.16 -25.96 -23.93
C LEU A 12 -20.98 -24.87 -23.19
N GLY A 13 -21.96 -25.10 -22.33
CA GLY A 13 -22.23 -26.15 -21.36
C GLY A 13 -22.81 -25.47 -20.11
N GLY A 14 -23.93 -25.97 -19.58
CA GLY A 14 -24.56 -25.51 -18.33
C GLY A 14 -25.37 -24.22 -18.48
N GLY A 15 -26.64 -24.15 -18.13
CA GLY A 15 -27.22 -24.70 -16.92
C GLY A 15 -27.77 -23.51 -16.12
N LEU A 16 -29.09 -23.41 -16.10
CA LEU A 16 -29.93 -22.44 -15.39
C LEU A 16 -29.47 -22.16 -13.95
N VAL A 17 -28.72 -21.08 -13.69
CA VAL A 17 -28.70 -20.40 -12.37
C VAL A 17 -28.26 -18.95 -12.57
N GLY A 18 -29.07 -17.97 -12.15
CA GLY A 18 -28.55 -16.61 -11.95
C GLY A 18 -29.42 -15.43 -12.37
N VAL A 19 -30.76 -15.54 -12.36
CA VAL A 19 -31.63 -14.34 -12.49
C VAL A 19 -31.34 -13.31 -11.38
N GLY A 20 -30.69 -13.70 -10.28
CA GLY A 20 -30.24 -12.79 -9.21
C GLY A 20 -28.96 -11.99 -9.49
N ALA A 21 -28.12 -12.37 -10.47
CA ALA A 21 -26.87 -11.65 -10.76
C ALA A 21 -27.06 -10.49 -11.77
N SER A 22 -28.12 -10.55 -12.58
CA SER A 22 -28.40 -9.55 -13.63
C SER A 22 -28.82 -8.18 -13.08
N TYR A 23 -29.49 -8.14 -11.93
CA TYR A 23 -29.97 -6.86 -11.38
C TYR A 23 -28.86 -6.02 -10.72
N TYR A 24 -27.78 -6.65 -10.23
CA TYR A 24 -26.70 -5.94 -9.54
C TYR A 24 -25.64 -5.37 -10.49
N VAL A 25 -25.47 -5.99 -11.66
CA VAL A 25 -24.49 -5.55 -12.66
C VAL A 25 -24.97 -4.28 -13.42
N PHE A 26 -26.27 -3.98 -13.41
CA PHE A 26 -26.82 -2.86 -14.20
C PHE A 26 -26.97 -1.52 -13.44
N TYR A 27 -27.05 -1.51 -12.11
CA TYR A 27 -27.26 -0.27 -11.33
C TYR A 27 -26.01 0.40 -10.78
N SER A 28 -24.84 -0.24 -10.93
CA SER A 28 -23.56 0.34 -10.53
C SER A 28 -22.89 0.94 -11.75
N LYS A 29 -23.32 2.13 -12.21
CA LYS A 29 -22.45 2.94 -13.09
C LYS A 29 -21.30 3.44 -12.20
N PRO A 30 -20.06 2.94 -12.33
CA PRO A 30 -18.95 3.64 -11.72
C PRO A 30 -18.91 5.01 -12.39
N LYS A 31 -19.04 6.08 -11.59
CA LYS A 31 -18.58 7.40 -12.02
C LYS A 31 -17.16 7.19 -12.59
N PRO A 32 -16.78 7.77 -13.73
CA PRO A 32 -15.45 7.57 -14.28
C PRO A 32 -14.47 7.90 -13.16
N ALA A 33 -13.79 6.88 -12.65
CA ALA A 33 -12.69 7.08 -11.74
C ALA A 33 -11.74 8.00 -12.50
N LYS A 34 -11.65 9.26 -12.06
CA LYS A 34 -10.66 10.18 -12.61
C LYS A 34 -9.36 9.43 -12.47
N ALA A 35 -8.77 9.06 -13.62
CA ALA A 35 -7.53 8.32 -13.64
C ALA A 35 -6.55 9.05 -12.72
N LEU A 36 -6.01 8.34 -11.74
CA LEU A 36 -5.02 8.85 -10.79
C LEU A 36 -3.83 9.34 -11.62
N THR A 37 -3.85 10.62 -11.96
CA THR A 37 -2.81 11.27 -12.74
C THR A 37 -1.73 11.65 -11.74
N ARG A 38 -0.64 10.89 -11.78
CA ARG A 38 0.55 11.14 -10.98
C ARG A 38 1.23 12.39 -11.53
N ASP A 39 1.36 13.45 -10.73
CA ASP A 39 2.17 14.60 -11.11
C ASP A 39 3.67 14.24 -11.07
N GLU A 40 4.49 14.98 -11.81
CA GLU A 40 5.94 14.72 -11.93
C GLU A 40 6.71 14.86 -10.60
N GLY A 41 6.05 15.30 -9.52
CA GLY A 41 6.59 15.34 -8.16
C GLY A 41 6.12 14.19 -7.25
N GLY A 42 5.40 13.20 -7.78
CA GLY A 42 4.87 12.08 -7.00
C GLY A 42 3.77 12.45 -6.01
N ARG A 43 3.17 13.64 -6.12
CA ARG A 43 2.05 14.03 -5.26
C ARG A 43 0.77 13.41 -5.79
N LEU A 44 0.13 12.62 -4.95
CA LEU A 44 -1.27 12.21 -5.11
C LEU A 44 -2.15 13.45 -4.82
N LYS A 45 -2.21 14.38 -5.78
CA LYS A 45 -3.13 15.51 -5.68
C LYS A 45 -4.51 15.02 -6.05
N THR A 46 -5.31 14.78 -5.03
CA THR A 46 -6.57 15.50 -4.82
C THR A 46 -7.02 15.16 -3.41
N ALA A 47 -6.89 16.09 -2.47
CA ALA A 47 -7.77 16.04 -1.31
C ALA A 47 -9.20 16.11 -1.88
N THR A 48 -9.96 15.05 -1.70
CA THR A 48 -11.34 14.97 -2.19
C THR A 48 -12.24 15.89 -1.41
N PHE A 49 -11.88 16.21 -0.16
CA PHE A 49 -12.60 17.14 0.71
C PHE A 49 -11.66 18.17 1.35
N SER A 50 -12.12 19.41 1.42
CA SER A 50 -11.43 20.46 2.18
C SER A 50 -11.65 20.30 3.69
N LEU A 51 -10.74 20.87 4.51
CA LEU A 51 -10.88 20.84 5.98
C LEU A 51 -12.20 21.46 6.46
N VAL A 52 -12.64 22.54 5.81
CA VAL A 52 -13.91 23.23 6.13
C VAL A 52 -15.11 22.32 5.83
N GLU A 53 -15.07 21.59 4.72
CA GLU A 53 -16.11 20.61 4.39
C GLU A 53 -16.13 19.45 5.39
N LEU A 54 -14.98 18.93 5.80
CA LEU A 54 -14.90 17.86 6.80
C LEU A 54 -15.44 18.29 8.16
N GLU A 55 -15.10 19.50 8.62
CA GLU A 55 -15.66 20.03 9.86
C GLU A 55 -17.16 20.23 9.77
N ARG A 56 -17.66 20.68 8.61
CA ARG A 56 -19.10 20.80 8.35
C ARG A 56 -19.78 19.43 8.38
N SER A 57 -19.23 18.44 7.69
CA SER A 57 -19.74 17.05 7.69
C SER A 57 -19.74 16.46 9.10
N ARG A 58 -18.70 16.70 9.91
CA ARG A 58 -18.68 16.27 11.33
C ARG A 58 -19.74 16.96 12.19
N ARG A 59 -20.06 18.23 11.93
CA ARG A 59 -21.17 18.92 12.61
C ARG A 59 -22.51 18.33 12.19
N GLU A 60 -22.71 18.16 10.89
CA GLU A 60 -23.93 17.56 10.33
C GLU A 60 -24.16 16.14 10.84
N MET A 61 -23.12 15.31 10.89
CA MET A 61 -23.16 13.96 11.46
C MET A 61 -23.68 13.97 12.90
N ARG A 62 -23.16 14.87 13.74
CA ARG A 62 -23.59 15.01 15.14
C ARG A 62 -25.06 15.43 15.25
N THR A 63 -25.50 16.36 14.41
CA THR A 63 -26.90 16.79 14.36
C THR A 63 -27.82 15.63 13.98
N ILE A 64 -27.49 14.88 12.92
CA ILE A 64 -28.30 13.75 12.46
C ILE A 64 -28.42 12.67 13.54
N VAL A 65 -27.32 12.36 14.25
CA VAL A 65 -27.32 11.42 15.37
C VAL A 65 -28.27 11.89 16.47
N LEU A 66 -28.21 13.18 16.84
CA LEU A 66 -29.08 13.75 17.86
C LEU A 66 -30.57 13.71 17.45
N GLU A 67 -30.88 14.04 16.19
CA GLU A 67 -32.25 14.00 15.67
C GLU A 67 -32.82 12.58 15.67
N ARG A 68 -32.03 11.59 15.26
CA ARG A 68 -32.39 10.16 15.34
C ARG A 68 -32.69 9.75 16.78
N ASP A 69 -31.85 10.15 17.73
CA ASP A 69 -32.00 9.78 19.15
C ASP A 69 -33.23 10.45 19.79
N LEU A 70 -33.51 11.69 19.40
CA LEU A 70 -34.72 12.41 19.83
C LEU A 70 -35.97 11.70 19.32
N LEU A 71 -36.01 11.29 18.04
CA LEU A 71 -37.12 10.52 17.50
C LEU A 71 -37.28 9.16 18.18
N SER A 72 -36.17 8.48 18.47
CA SER A 72 -36.20 7.18 19.17
C SER A 72 -36.76 7.34 20.59
N SER A 73 -36.39 8.41 21.28
CA SER A 73 -36.95 8.76 22.58
C SER A 73 -38.42 9.13 22.49
N ALA A 74 -38.83 9.84 21.43
CA ALA A 74 -40.22 10.19 21.20
C ALA A 74 -41.09 8.96 20.94
N LEU A 75 -40.57 7.93 20.27
CA LEU A 75 -41.25 6.64 20.11
C LEU A 75 -41.59 6.01 21.47
N MET A 76 -40.66 6.01 22.42
CA MET A 76 -40.91 5.50 23.77
C MET A 76 -42.04 6.27 24.48
N LYS A 77 -42.02 7.61 24.39
CA LYS A 77 -43.06 8.48 24.95
C LYS A 77 -44.45 8.25 24.34
N LEU A 78 -44.53 7.82 23.09
CA LEU A 78 -45.83 7.48 22.48
C LEU A 78 -46.47 6.26 23.13
N TYR A 79 -45.69 5.25 23.50
CA TYR A 79 -46.21 4.09 24.23
C TYR A 79 -46.67 4.49 25.64
N GLU A 80 -45.90 5.33 26.34
CA GLU A 80 -46.32 5.88 27.64
C GLU A 80 -47.66 6.63 27.53
N ALA A 81 -47.78 7.52 26.53
CA ALA A 81 -48.99 8.30 26.31
C ALA A 81 -50.23 7.44 26.01
N GLU A 82 -50.07 6.30 25.31
CA GLU A 82 -51.14 5.33 25.09
C GLU A 82 -51.52 4.63 26.40
N THR A 83 -50.54 4.20 27.21
CA THR A 83 -50.81 3.55 28.51
C THR A 83 -51.54 4.48 29.49
N GLU A 84 -51.28 5.78 29.40
CA GLU A 84 -51.94 6.83 30.17
C GLU A 84 -53.29 7.27 29.55
N GLY A 85 -53.67 6.69 28.41
CA GLY A 85 -54.92 6.99 27.71
C GLY A 85 -54.98 8.38 27.06
N ARG A 86 -53.85 9.07 26.91
CA ARG A 86 -53.79 10.39 26.25
C ARG A 86 -53.94 10.33 24.74
N ILE A 87 -53.59 9.19 24.14
CA ILE A 87 -53.72 8.90 22.70
C ILE A 87 -54.30 7.50 22.50
N THR A 88 -54.92 7.27 21.35
CA THR A 88 -55.40 5.94 20.95
C THR A 88 -54.26 5.10 20.37
N LYS A 89 -54.50 3.79 20.28
CA LYS A 89 -53.57 2.84 19.66
C LYS A 89 -53.33 3.17 18.19
N GLU A 90 -54.37 3.59 17.48
CA GLU A 90 -54.33 3.97 16.06
C GLU A 90 -53.50 5.23 15.85
N GLU A 91 -53.66 6.24 16.73
CA GLU A 91 -52.84 7.45 16.72
C GLU A 91 -51.37 7.15 16.96
N ARG A 92 -51.06 6.32 17.98
CA ARG A 92 -49.70 5.84 18.24
C ARG A 92 -49.10 5.16 17.02
N GLU A 93 -49.80 4.21 16.41
CA GLU A 93 -49.30 3.48 15.24
C GLU A 93 -49.04 4.40 14.04
N MET A 94 -49.90 5.39 13.82
CA MET A 94 -49.72 6.38 12.76
C MET A 94 -48.45 7.21 12.96
N ILE A 95 -48.21 7.69 14.19
CA ILE A 95 -47.01 8.48 14.52
C ILE A 95 -45.76 7.59 14.48
N THR A 96 -45.83 6.37 15.01
CA THR A 96 -44.74 5.40 14.98
C THR A 96 -44.27 5.11 13.56
N LYS A 97 -45.20 4.87 12.62
CA LYS A 97 -44.84 4.69 11.21
C LYS A 97 -44.09 5.89 10.63
N ARG A 98 -44.54 7.11 10.94
CA ARG A 98 -43.89 8.35 10.47
C ARG A 98 -42.48 8.49 11.03
N TYR A 99 -42.32 8.35 12.34
CA TYR A 99 -41.01 8.50 13.01
C TYR A 99 -40.05 7.40 12.61
N THR A 100 -40.51 6.17 12.44
CA THR A 100 -39.68 5.07 11.93
C THR A 100 -39.19 5.36 10.51
N GLY A 101 -40.03 5.94 9.64
CA GLY A 101 -39.61 6.41 8.32
C GLY A 101 -38.53 7.50 8.37
N GLN A 102 -38.68 8.46 9.30
CA GLN A 102 -37.68 9.52 9.49
C GLN A 102 -36.35 8.97 10.03
N ILE A 103 -36.38 8.05 11.00
CA ILE A 103 -35.19 7.37 11.52
C ILE A 103 -34.44 6.68 10.39
N LYS A 104 -35.14 5.92 9.53
CA LYS A 104 -34.51 5.27 8.36
C LYS A 104 -33.88 6.28 7.39
N SER A 105 -34.52 7.43 7.18
CA SER A 105 -33.95 8.50 6.34
C SER A 105 -32.68 9.08 6.97
N PHE A 106 -32.67 9.30 8.28
CA PHE A 106 -31.49 9.77 9.01
C PHE A 106 -30.37 8.75 9.00
N GLU A 107 -30.65 7.46 9.17
CA GLU A 107 -29.65 6.39 9.06
C GLU A 107 -29.01 6.34 7.68
N SER A 108 -29.78 6.54 6.62
CA SER A 108 -29.23 6.61 5.25
C SER A 108 -28.30 7.80 5.10
N LYS A 109 -28.74 9.00 5.51
CA LYS A 109 -27.91 10.21 5.43
C LYS A 109 -26.66 10.10 6.31
N LEU A 110 -26.77 9.45 7.46
CA LEU A 110 -25.66 9.24 8.37
C LEU A 110 -24.55 8.44 7.70
N LYS A 111 -24.89 7.36 6.98
CA LYS A 111 -23.91 6.55 6.22
C LYS A 111 -23.18 7.38 5.16
N ASP A 112 -23.90 8.25 4.45
CA ASP A 112 -23.31 9.09 3.42
C ASP A 112 -22.32 10.11 4.03
N VAL A 113 -22.70 10.74 5.14
CA VAL A 113 -21.85 11.72 5.83
C VAL A 113 -20.66 11.06 6.52
N GLU A 114 -20.85 9.88 7.11
CA GLU A 114 -19.80 9.07 7.72
C GLU A 114 -18.72 8.71 6.71
N LEU A 115 -19.11 8.29 5.50
CA LEU A 115 -18.16 8.00 4.42
C LEU A 115 -17.34 9.24 4.03
N VAL A 116 -17.95 10.43 3.98
CA VAL A 116 -17.23 11.68 3.69
C VAL A 116 -16.18 11.98 4.77
N VAL A 117 -16.56 11.81 6.04
CA VAL A 117 -15.64 12.03 7.17
C VAL A 117 -14.51 11.02 7.15
N GLU A 118 -14.81 9.73 6.94
CA GLU A 118 -13.82 8.65 6.87
C GLU A 118 -12.81 8.91 5.75
N VAL A 119 -13.29 9.24 4.55
CA VAL A 119 -12.39 9.55 3.42
C VAL A 119 -11.46 10.69 3.76
N GLY A 120 -11.97 11.81 4.31
CA GLY A 120 -11.10 12.94 4.66
C GLY A 120 -10.12 12.64 5.79
N GLU A 121 -10.47 11.78 6.75
CA GLU A 121 -9.55 11.33 7.79
C GLU A 121 -8.43 10.47 7.22
N LEU A 122 -8.75 9.55 6.30
CA LEU A 122 -7.76 8.74 5.58
C LEU A 122 -6.83 9.60 4.72
N GLU A 123 -7.36 10.63 4.06
CA GLU A 123 -6.56 11.58 3.30
C GLU A 123 -5.59 12.35 4.19
N ARG A 124 -6.05 12.82 5.35
CA ARG A 124 -5.20 13.51 6.33
C ARG A 124 -4.10 12.59 6.86
N LEU A 125 -4.43 11.36 7.24
CA LEU A 125 -3.45 10.38 7.72
C LEU A 125 -2.37 10.07 6.67
N ARG A 126 -2.78 9.94 5.40
CA ARG A 126 -1.84 9.80 4.28
C ARG A 126 -0.91 11.00 4.19
N ASP A 127 -1.44 12.21 4.26
CA ASP A 127 -0.64 13.44 4.10
C ASP A 127 0.35 13.61 5.26
N ASP A 128 -0.08 13.31 6.49
CA ASP A 128 0.75 13.26 7.69
C ASP A 128 1.88 12.23 7.53
N LEU A 129 1.58 11.00 7.09
CA LEU A 129 2.59 9.97 6.84
C LEU A 129 3.60 10.39 5.76
N MET A 130 3.12 11.00 4.67
CA MET A 130 3.98 11.49 3.60
C MET A 130 4.89 12.63 4.08
N SER A 131 4.44 13.45 5.03
CA SER A 131 5.28 14.47 5.65
C SER A 131 6.41 13.84 6.47
N LEU A 132 6.08 12.89 7.34
CA LEU A 132 7.07 12.17 8.15
C LEU A 132 8.10 11.44 7.29
N PHE A 133 7.67 10.84 6.19
CA PHE A 133 8.58 10.17 5.26
C PHE A 133 9.53 11.16 4.60
N ARG A 134 9.05 12.31 4.12
CA ARG A 134 9.89 13.37 3.55
C ARG A 134 10.92 13.88 4.56
N ASP A 135 10.49 14.17 5.78
CA ASP A 135 11.38 14.65 6.84
C ASP A 135 12.45 13.59 7.17
N LYS A 136 12.07 12.31 7.18
CA LYS A 136 13.00 11.22 7.44
C LYS A 136 14.02 11.04 6.31
N VAL A 137 13.59 11.14 5.05
CA VAL A 137 14.49 11.09 3.89
C VAL A 137 15.48 12.26 3.94
N GLN A 138 15.01 13.48 4.19
CA GLN A 138 15.88 14.65 4.35
C GLN A 138 16.90 14.47 5.48
N ASN A 139 16.50 13.87 6.60
CA ASN A 139 17.42 13.57 7.69
C ASN A 139 18.48 12.54 7.28
N ILE A 140 18.11 11.51 6.52
CA ILE A 140 19.05 10.52 6.00
C ILE A 140 20.03 11.17 5.04
N GLU A 141 19.54 11.99 4.10
CA GLU A 141 20.38 12.72 3.14
C GLU A 141 21.38 13.64 3.83
N ALA A 142 20.94 14.40 4.85
CA ALA A 142 21.81 15.24 5.64
C ALA A 142 22.91 14.45 6.37
N ARG A 143 22.58 13.28 6.94
CA ARG A 143 23.57 12.40 7.57
C ARG A 143 24.54 11.78 6.57
N LEU A 144 24.07 11.44 5.37
CA LEU A 144 24.91 10.92 4.29
C LEU A 144 25.91 11.99 3.84
N GLU A 145 25.48 13.23 3.69
CA GLU A 145 26.38 14.31 3.28
C GLU A 145 27.48 14.58 4.32
N GLN A 146 27.10 14.63 5.60
CA GLN A 146 28.08 14.72 6.70
C GLN A 146 29.05 13.52 6.72
N ALA A 147 28.58 12.32 6.40
CA ALA A 147 29.45 11.14 6.33
C ALA A 147 30.43 11.22 5.15
N LYS A 148 30.00 11.72 3.99
CA LYS A 148 30.89 11.96 2.83
C LYS A 148 31.95 13.02 3.14
N GLU A 149 31.56 14.13 3.78
CA GLU A 149 32.50 15.17 4.20
C GLU A 149 33.57 14.63 5.16
N ARG A 150 33.21 13.70 6.05
CA ARG A 150 34.17 13.03 6.94
C ARG A 150 35.08 12.04 6.22
N LEU A 151 34.61 11.44 5.12
CA LEU A 151 35.39 10.51 4.31
C LEU A 151 36.40 11.25 3.39
N ALA A 152 36.05 12.43 2.89
CA ALA A 152 36.89 13.25 2.03
C ALA A 152 38.31 13.56 2.58
N PRO A 153 38.52 13.93 3.86
CA PRO A 153 39.86 14.19 4.41
C PRO A 153 40.70 12.92 4.61
N SER A 154 40.13 11.71 4.49
CA SER A 154 40.89 10.46 4.59
C SER A 154 41.50 9.99 3.27
N ALA A 155 41.19 10.65 2.13
CA ALA A 155 41.60 10.20 0.79
C ALA A 155 42.74 11.04 0.15
N ALA A 156 43.22 12.10 0.80
CA ALA A 156 44.27 12.98 0.28
C ALA A 156 45.50 12.94 1.19
N PRO A 157 46.42 11.97 0.98
CA PRO A 157 47.64 12.31 0.23
C PRO A 157 48.27 11.14 -0.58
N GLU A 158 47.59 10.01 -0.79
CA GLU A 158 48.23 8.83 -1.39
C GLU A 158 48.24 8.81 -2.94
N LEU A 159 47.38 9.62 -3.56
CA LEU A 159 47.24 9.70 -5.03
C LEU A 159 48.32 10.53 -5.74
N GLU A 160 49.02 11.43 -5.04
CA GLU A 160 50.11 12.20 -5.68
C GLU A 160 51.42 11.42 -5.71
N ARG A 161 51.71 10.61 -4.69
CA ARG A 161 52.91 9.75 -4.65
C ARG A 161 52.91 8.66 -5.72
N THR A 162 51.73 8.19 -6.12
CA THR A 162 51.61 7.17 -7.18
C THR A 162 51.76 7.76 -8.59
N ARG A 163 51.39 9.03 -8.80
CA ARG A 163 51.53 9.70 -10.11
C ARG A 163 52.99 10.01 -10.43
N GLU A 164 53.77 10.52 -9.47
CA GLU A 164 55.21 10.78 -9.68
C GLU A 164 56.02 9.49 -9.91
N ALA A 165 55.64 8.38 -9.25
CA ALA A 165 56.26 7.08 -9.44
C ALA A 165 55.93 6.43 -10.80
N GLN A 166 54.77 6.73 -11.38
CA GLN A 166 54.37 6.22 -12.70
C GLN A 166 55.06 6.96 -13.84
N VAL A 167 55.25 8.28 -13.75
CA VAL A 167 55.93 9.06 -14.80
C VAL A 167 57.42 8.65 -14.93
N ARG A 168 58.11 8.42 -13.80
CA ARG A 168 59.49 7.89 -13.81
C ARG A 168 59.64 6.47 -14.37
N ARG A 169 58.56 5.69 -14.42
CA ARG A 169 58.58 4.32 -14.93
C ARG A 169 58.38 4.26 -16.45
N VAL A 170 57.70 5.25 -17.02
CA VAL A 170 57.48 5.35 -18.47
C VAL A 170 58.75 5.80 -19.20
N GLU A 171 59.54 6.72 -18.63
CA GLU A 171 60.81 7.17 -19.26
C GLU A 171 61.89 6.08 -19.37
N ARG A 172 61.78 4.97 -18.62
CA ARG A 172 62.68 3.80 -18.75
C ARG A 172 62.13 2.69 -19.63
N ALA A 173 60.91 2.81 -20.13
CA ALA A 173 60.25 1.75 -20.89
C ALA A 173 60.46 1.86 -22.41
N ASP A 174 61.05 2.95 -22.90
CA ASP A 174 61.36 3.12 -24.34
C ASP A 174 62.61 2.35 -24.78
N ASP A 175 63.43 1.83 -23.86
CA ASP A 175 64.65 1.08 -24.19
C ASP A 175 64.44 -0.44 -24.36
N LEU A 176 63.21 -0.96 -24.21
CA LEU A 176 62.93 -2.41 -24.16
C LEU A 176 61.97 -2.92 -25.24
N GLU A 177 61.70 -2.13 -26.29
CA GLU A 177 60.85 -2.50 -27.43
C GLU A 177 61.52 -3.51 -28.42
N LYS A 178 62.41 -4.38 -27.94
CA LYS A 178 63.11 -5.40 -28.75
C LYS A 178 62.92 -6.85 -28.32
N VAL A 179 62.01 -7.14 -27.39
CA VAL A 179 61.67 -8.53 -27.05
C VAL A 179 60.17 -8.75 -27.23
N ILE A 180 59.73 -8.60 -28.48
CA ILE A 180 58.52 -9.25 -28.96
C ILE A 180 58.79 -10.76 -28.94
N GLU A 181 57.73 -11.54 -28.71
CA GLU A 181 57.65 -12.99 -28.89
C GLU A 181 58.12 -13.85 -27.71
N ARG A 182 57.19 -14.14 -26.78
CA ARG A 182 56.71 -15.51 -26.49
C ARG A 182 55.94 -15.54 -25.16
N LYS A 183 54.62 -15.59 -25.26
CA LYS A 183 53.73 -16.59 -24.63
C LYS A 183 52.34 -15.98 -24.37
N THR A 184 51.41 -16.39 -25.20
CA THR A 184 49.99 -16.49 -24.88
C THR A 184 49.74 -17.58 -23.83
N ALA A 185 48.65 -17.41 -23.05
CA ALA A 185 47.92 -18.38 -22.21
C ALA A 185 48.15 -18.40 -20.66
N ARG A 186 47.27 -17.71 -19.90
CA ARG A 186 46.18 -18.25 -19.04
C ARG A 186 45.63 -17.17 -18.08
N PRO A 187 44.34 -17.24 -17.67
CA PRO A 187 43.80 -16.35 -16.64
C PRO A 187 44.18 -16.90 -15.26
N GLU A 188 44.92 -16.11 -14.49
CA GLU A 188 45.09 -16.38 -13.06
C GLU A 188 43.84 -15.88 -12.34
N VAL A 189 43.15 -16.80 -11.66
CA VAL A 189 42.00 -16.56 -10.78
C VAL A 189 42.36 -15.41 -9.84
N SER A 190 41.71 -14.27 -10.06
CA SER A 190 41.92 -13.04 -9.31
C SER A 190 41.67 -13.30 -7.83
N GLU A 191 42.43 -12.62 -6.97
CA GLU A 191 42.25 -12.66 -5.51
C GLU A 191 40.78 -12.41 -5.10
N ALA A 192 40.05 -11.64 -5.90
CA ALA A 192 38.61 -11.42 -5.76
C ALA A 192 37.78 -12.71 -5.88
N GLU A 193 38.08 -13.60 -6.82
CA GLU A 193 37.36 -14.87 -7.00
C GLU A 193 37.62 -15.84 -5.85
N ARG A 194 38.83 -15.81 -5.25
CA ARG A 194 39.14 -16.60 -4.05
C ARG A 194 38.35 -16.12 -2.84
N ARG A 195 38.21 -14.80 -2.66
CA ARG A 195 37.40 -14.20 -1.58
C ARG A 195 35.92 -14.53 -1.75
N VAL A 196 35.39 -14.43 -2.98
CA VAL A 196 34.00 -14.80 -3.27
C VAL A 196 33.75 -16.29 -2.99
N LYS A 197 34.71 -17.16 -3.34
CA LYS A 197 34.60 -18.59 -3.05
C LYS A 197 34.63 -18.89 -1.55
N ALA A 198 35.53 -18.26 -0.79
CA ALA A 198 35.60 -18.42 0.66
C ALA A 198 34.28 -18.01 1.35
N ILE A 199 33.72 -16.86 0.97
CA ILE A 199 32.43 -16.40 1.51
C ILE A 199 31.31 -17.38 1.17
N ARG A 200 31.30 -17.92 -0.07
CA ARG A 200 30.29 -18.90 -0.48
C ARG A 200 30.37 -20.18 0.36
N ASP A 201 31.58 -20.67 0.62
CA ASP A 201 31.80 -21.89 1.38
C ASP A 201 31.38 -21.70 2.86
N GLU A 202 31.71 -20.55 3.47
CA GLU A 202 31.26 -20.18 4.82
C GLU A 202 29.74 -20.09 4.94
N VAL A 203 29.05 -19.53 3.93
CA VAL A 203 27.58 -19.47 3.91
C VAL A 203 26.97 -20.86 3.81
N MET A 204 27.52 -21.75 2.98
CA MET A 204 27.02 -23.12 2.85
C MET A 204 27.22 -23.92 4.14
N GLU A 205 28.34 -23.73 4.84
CA GLU A 205 28.60 -24.35 6.14
C GLU A 205 27.68 -23.81 7.24
N ALA A 206 27.39 -22.50 7.25
CA ALA A 206 26.44 -21.93 8.20
C ALA A 206 25.02 -22.49 7.98
N LEU A 207 24.61 -22.70 6.72
CA LEU A 207 23.31 -23.27 6.38
C LEU A 207 23.18 -24.73 6.81
N THR A 208 24.20 -25.56 6.59
CA THR A 208 24.18 -26.97 7.02
C THR A 208 24.18 -27.09 8.55
N LYS A 209 24.90 -26.20 9.25
CA LYS A 209 24.88 -26.14 10.71
C LYS A 209 23.52 -25.70 11.25
N LEU A 210 22.84 -24.77 10.57
CA LEU A 210 21.48 -24.37 10.94
C LEU A 210 20.47 -25.51 10.74
N GLU A 211 20.61 -26.26 9.65
CA GLU A 211 19.77 -27.44 9.37
C GLU A 211 19.95 -28.52 10.45
N GLN A 212 21.19 -28.77 10.90
CA GLN A 212 21.44 -29.69 12.02
C GLN A 212 20.81 -29.21 13.33
N ILE A 213 20.89 -27.91 13.64
CA ILE A 213 20.25 -27.34 14.83
C ILE A 213 18.72 -27.47 14.76
N ASP A 214 18.12 -27.26 13.58
CA ASP A 214 16.68 -27.40 13.38
C ASP A 214 16.22 -28.87 13.48
N LEU A 215 17.04 -29.82 13.04
CA LEU A 215 16.79 -31.26 13.20
C LEU A 215 16.94 -31.70 14.68
N GLU A 216 17.96 -31.23 15.39
CA GLU A 216 18.17 -31.50 16.82
C GLU A 216 17.02 -30.93 17.67
N LYS A 217 16.60 -29.68 17.42
CA LYS A 217 15.44 -29.07 18.10
C LYS A 217 14.12 -29.77 17.82
N LYS A 218 14.00 -30.47 16.68
CA LYS A 218 12.81 -31.23 16.32
C LYS A 218 12.78 -32.61 16.99
N GLN A 219 13.94 -33.18 17.31
CA GLN A 219 14.07 -34.41 18.11
C GLN A 219 13.89 -34.14 19.61
N GLU A 220 14.28 -32.97 20.12
CA GLU A 220 14.10 -32.60 21.54
C GLU A 220 12.64 -32.28 21.91
N LYS A 221 11.76 -32.08 20.91
CA LYS A 221 10.33 -31.78 21.08
C LYS A 221 9.40 -32.98 20.83
N ALA A 222 9.94 -34.17 20.58
CA ALA A 222 9.21 -35.43 20.46
C ALA A 222 9.45 -36.30 21.70
#